data_AF-A0AAN6ZRA0-F1
#
_entry.id   AF-A0AAN6ZRA0-F1
#
_cell.length_a   1.000
_cell.length_b   1.000
_cell.length_c   1.000
_cell.angle_alpha   90.00
_cell.angle_beta   90.00
_cell.angle_gamma   90.00
#
_symmetry.space_group_name_H-M   'P 1'
#
loop_
_entity.id
_entity.type
_entity.pdbx_description
1 polymer ?
#
loop_
_entity_poly.entity_id
_entity_poly.type
_entity_poly.pdbx_seq_one_letter_code
_entity_poly.pdbx_strand_id
1 'polypeptide(L)'
;MQFLLPLFLLFLTVLGTDVPILLNGALVDATATDDSYNTGGTISVNGWTVIVPKNMLVTFPAAFVPWKDFVAGKASVIGFEVNVAGNIVNGQALAAQIIISEFAMELNQGHIDEINFDGSMKIRNGPTIRINDPNAVFSAGYSFPFMVADDQSPSVSSFSGFPMCVPRSSNDTLCPLSNRPVIPGTTAPRRVFQAPDPLIMAPFLVGDFIMYRGFRLGNELICFEIVAWNVQITTTGVPAYIRVEEALVGIYSADTNGEVAETRFIGFVSDPTITVSINAIDIDPCTGATTDRSIGVGQNRPEAGGRNKWISRSDGTQPSAYTREYRAIASSGTMLTKNGILAGQYVFPMMEWIQPELLVPGNEPLVNDYSQMKHLVQGVGPDASGNISGPLNPFPQSGVTVFDTTTCPPPENPNPGDPQAPEPRIEATIGTVTISNGKLFARSDDTFTLRGFQDNTSPDLPADTLTWTWSIIAADSAGTQANFATFLIAPDTHSISIRFATSAPTGDYVFQLAITTPGDDSPITRTATFTVHFFTGADTVTVEAVTWTSSQSGTIGVTCRSNYLVDAKVGMQVTYPADDGATTAVMAATPPGSGAWSFSTRRVDRPGVVSCRSLLGGLATRTGTTA
;
A
#
# COMPACT_ATOMS: atom_id res chain seq x y z
N MET A 1 5.12 61.88 52.34
CA MET A 1 4.50 60.54 52.20
C MET A 1 4.09 60.37 50.76
N GLN A 2 4.92 59.66 50.00
CA GLN A 2 4.86 59.52 48.55
C GLN A 2 4.59 58.03 48.31
N PHE A 3 3.37 57.68 47.88
CA PHE A 3 3.03 56.30 47.54
C PHE A 3 3.25 56.10 46.04
N LEU A 4 4.28 55.33 45.70
CA LEU A 4 4.44 54.69 44.40
C LEU A 4 3.47 53.50 44.32
N LEU A 5 2.68 53.46 43.27
CA LEU A 5 1.89 52.30 42.86
C LEU A 5 2.64 51.60 41.71
N PRO A 6 3.02 50.31 41.81
CA PRO A 6 3.63 49.61 40.69
C PRO A 6 2.54 49.15 39.71
N LEU A 7 2.67 49.57 38.46
CA LEU A 7 1.90 49.09 37.32
C LEU A 7 2.38 47.68 36.95
N PHE A 8 1.68 46.65 37.41
CA PHE A 8 1.88 45.28 36.96
C PHE A 8 1.26 45.13 35.56
N LEU A 9 2.09 45.14 34.50
CA LEU A 9 1.67 44.64 33.19
C LEU A 9 1.55 43.11 33.29
N LEU A 10 0.31 42.61 33.40
CA LEU A 10 0.00 41.21 33.14
C LEU A 10 0.11 40.98 31.62
N PHE A 11 1.23 40.41 31.17
CA PHE A 11 1.24 39.74 29.87
C PHE A 11 0.41 38.45 30.04
N LEU A 12 -0.88 38.51 29.73
CA LEU A 12 -1.65 37.32 29.42
C LEU A 12 -1.09 36.75 28.12
N THR A 13 -0.14 35.84 28.21
CA THR A 13 0.10 34.88 27.13
C THR A 13 -1.14 34.00 27.09
N VAL A 14 -2.09 34.32 26.23
CA VAL A 14 -3.06 33.35 25.75
C VAL A 14 -2.21 32.27 25.08
N LEU A 15 -1.96 31.16 25.77
CA LEU A 15 -1.51 29.93 25.12
C LEU A 15 -2.69 29.53 24.25
N GLY A 16 -2.65 29.95 22.97
CA GLY A 16 -3.71 29.70 22.02
C GLY A 16 -3.90 28.19 21.86
N THR A 17 -5.15 27.75 21.85
CA THR A 17 -5.52 26.43 21.33
C THR A 17 -5.03 26.31 19.89
N ASP A 18 -4.59 25.11 19.50
CA ASP A 18 -4.20 24.86 18.11
C ASP A 18 -5.35 25.20 17.15
N VAL A 19 -5.02 25.79 16.00
CA VAL A 19 -5.99 26.20 14.99
C VAL A 19 -5.69 25.49 13.67
N PRO A 20 -6.67 24.90 12.96
CA PRO A 20 -6.41 24.23 11.70
C PRO A 20 -5.92 25.20 10.63
N ILE A 21 -5.00 24.71 9.77
CA ILE A 21 -4.67 25.36 8.50
C ILE A 21 -4.87 24.37 7.35
N LEU A 22 -5.52 24.86 6.30
CA LEU A 22 -5.65 24.16 5.03
C LEU A 22 -5.47 25.18 3.91
N LEU A 23 -4.38 25.07 3.19
CA LEU A 23 -4.04 25.96 2.09
C LEU A 23 -4.04 25.17 0.80
N ASN A 24 -4.88 25.55 -0.15
CA ASN A 24 -4.81 25.06 -1.52
C ASN A 24 -4.50 26.24 -2.45
N GLY A 25 -3.40 26.15 -3.20
CA GLY A 25 -3.01 27.18 -4.16
C GLY A 25 -1.75 26.85 -4.93
N ALA A 26 -1.24 27.82 -5.68
CA ALA A 26 -0.02 27.64 -6.47
C ALA A 26 1.24 27.67 -5.58
N LEU A 27 2.17 26.76 -5.82
CA LEU A 27 3.49 26.76 -5.19
C LEU A 27 4.26 28.02 -5.61
N VAL A 28 4.60 28.86 -4.64
CA VAL A 28 5.39 30.09 -4.85
C VAL A 28 6.87 29.83 -4.62
N ASP A 29 7.21 29.23 -3.49
CA ASP A 29 8.58 28.87 -3.14
C ASP A 29 8.61 27.75 -2.09
N ALA A 30 9.76 27.09 -1.98
CA ALA A 30 10.06 26.09 -0.96
C ALA A 30 11.55 26.15 -0.60
N THR A 31 11.90 26.17 0.67
CA THR A 31 13.30 26.22 1.12
C THR A 31 13.60 25.10 2.10
N ALA A 32 14.85 24.62 2.08
CA ALA A 32 15.39 23.70 3.08
C ALA A 32 16.27 24.50 4.04
N THR A 33 16.21 24.17 5.33
CA THR A 33 17.05 24.82 6.35
C THR A 33 18.51 24.41 6.26
N ASP A 34 18.77 23.16 5.90
CA ASP A 34 20.11 22.59 5.76
C ASP A 34 20.14 21.42 4.75
N ASP A 35 21.29 20.75 4.62
CA ASP A 35 21.51 19.65 3.66
C ASP A 35 21.27 18.25 4.26
N SER A 36 20.74 18.13 5.49
CA SER A 36 20.40 16.84 6.07
C SER A 36 19.25 16.17 5.29
N TYR A 37 19.28 14.83 5.17
CA TYR A 37 18.25 14.09 4.41
C TYR A 37 16.83 14.34 4.95
N ASN A 38 16.72 14.60 6.25
CA ASN A 38 15.46 14.88 6.95
C ASN A 38 15.27 16.35 7.33
N THR A 39 15.94 17.27 6.65
CA THR A 39 15.78 18.72 6.87
C THR A 39 14.30 19.14 6.83
N GLY A 40 13.97 20.14 7.64
CA GLY A 40 12.75 20.92 7.48
C GLY A 40 13.00 22.16 6.61
N GLY A 41 12.12 23.15 6.72
CA GLY A 41 12.28 24.44 6.07
C GLY A 41 10.99 25.24 5.99
N THR A 42 10.71 25.85 4.84
CA THR A 42 9.48 26.64 4.64
C THR A 42 8.87 26.41 3.28
N ILE A 43 7.54 26.50 3.20
CA ILE A 43 6.78 26.50 1.95
C ILE A 43 5.92 27.76 1.86
N SER A 44 5.87 28.36 0.67
CA SER A 44 5.09 29.56 0.40
C SER A 44 3.95 29.30 -0.57
N VAL A 45 2.72 29.58 -0.12
CA VAL A 45 1.47 29.33 -0.86
C VAL A 45 0.48 30.45 -0.54
N ASN A 46 -0.16 31.07 -1.54
CA ASN A 46 -1.17 32.12 -1.34
C ASN A 46 -0.78 33.25 -0.37
N GLY A 47 0.50 33.64 -0.34
CA GLY A 47 1.03 34.65 0.58
C GLY A 47 1.31 34.16 2.01
N TRP A 48 0.98 32.92 2.34
CA TRP A 48 1.43 32.27 3.57
C TRP A 48 2.87 31.81 3.44
N THR A 49 3.59 31.84 4.55
CA THR A 49 4.85 31.11 4.73
C THR A 49 4.63 30.13 5.88
N VAL A 50 4.58 28.84 5.56
CA VAL A 50 4.34 27.76 6.51
C VAL A 50 5.67 27.09 6.82
N ILE A 51 5.91 26.80 8.09
CA ILE A 51 7.08 26.04 8.52
C ILE A 51 6.85 24.57 8.15
N VAL A 52 7.83 23.99 7.48
CA VAL A 52 7.88 22.56 7.16
C VAL A 52 8.73 21.88 8.23
N PRO A 53 8.16 20.99 9.05
CA PRO A 53 8.91 20.21 10.04
C PRO A 53 9.98 19.33 9.40
N LYS A 54 10.95 18.89 10.20
CA LYS A 54 11.87 17.81 9.83
C LYS A 54 11.11 16.53 9.51
N ASN A 55 11.74 15.66 8.71
CA ASN A 55 11.20 14.37 8.27
C ASN A 55 9.95 14.47 7.36
N MET A 56 9.64 15.65 6.82
CA MET A 56 8.52 15.81 5.89
C MET A 56 8.78 15.05 4.58
N LEU A 57 7.79 14.27 4.16
CA LEU A 57 7.74 13.66 2.85
C LEU A 57 6.58 14.27 2.05
N VAL A 58 6.91 14.84 0.90
CA VAL A 58 5.95 15.45 -0.01
C VAL A 58 5.28 14.34 -0.83
N THR A 59 3.95 14.32 -0.82
CA THR A 59 3.16 13.32 -1.54
C THR A 59 2.91 13.75 -2.97
N PHE A 60 3.22 12.86 -3.91
CA PHE A 60 2.88 12.90 -5.33
C PHE A 60 2.00 11.69 -5.68
N PRO A 61 1.29 11.69 -6.83
CA PRO A 61 0.41 10.59 -7.23
C PRO A 61 1.02 9.18 -7.20
N ALA A 62 2.35 9.04 -7.36
CA ALA A 62 3.06 7.76 -7.40
C ALA A 62 4.31 7.71 -6.50
N ALA A 63 4.54 8.73 -5.66
CA ALA A 63 5.79 8.82 -4.90
C ALA A 63 5.66 9.65 -3.62
N PHE A 64 6.52 9.34 -2.65
CA PHE A 64 6.80 10.20 -1.51
C PHE A 64 8.23 10.72 -1.64
N VAL A 65 8.40 12.04 -1.68
CA VAL A 65 9.69 12.69 -1.92
C VAL A 65 10.17 13.38 -0.65
N PRO A 66 11.38 13.09 -0.14
CA PRO A 66 11.96 13.83 0.98
C PRO A 66 11.99 15.34 0.73
N TRP A 67 11.72 16.15 1.76
CA TRP A 67 11.66 17.61 1.63
C TRP A 67 12.89 18.22 0.96
N LYS A 68 14.09 17.72 1.29
CA LYS A 68 15.36 18.12 0.67
C LYS A 68 15.32 17.96 -0.86
N ASP A 69 14.91 16.79 -1.33
CA ASP A 69 14.91 16.44 -2.75
C ASP A 69 13.80 17.20 -3.50
N PHE A 70 12.66 17.41 -2.85
CA PHE A 70 11.61 18.29 -3.37
C PHE A 70 12.13 19.71 -3.57
N VAL A 71 12.78 20.30 -2.56
CA VAL A 71 13.35 21.66 -2.65
C VAL A 71 14.40 21.75 -3.76
N ALA A 72 15.23 20.71 -3.95
CA ALA A 72 16.21 20.65 -5.02
C ALA A 72 15.56 20.64 -6.42
N GLY A 73 14.42 19.95 -6.59
CA GLY A 73 13.69 19.86 -7.85
C GLY A 73 12.60 20.93 -8.07
N LYS A 74 12.30 21.76 -7.05
CA LYS A 74 11.11 22.64 -7.00
C LYS A 74 10.91 23.53 -8.23
N ALA A 75 11.99 23.96 -8.88
CA ALA A 75 11.93 24.83 -10.06
C ALA A 75 11.05 24.25 -11.18
N SER A 76 10.94 22.91 -11.22
CA SER A 76 10.15 22.17 -12.21
C SER A 76 8.64 22.19 -11.91
N VAL A 77 8.23 22.56 -10.69
CA VAL A 77 6.84 22.51 -10.20
C VAL A 77 6.38 23.84 -9.58
N ILE A 78 7.15 24.92 -9.71
CA ILE A 78 6.67 26.26 -9.36
C ILE A 78 5.40 26.57 -10.16
N GLY A 79 4.38 27.09 -9.47
CA GLY A 79 3.08 27.39 -10.05
C GLY A 79 2.10 26.22 -10.09
N PHE A 80 2.55 25.00 -9.78
CA PHE A 80 1.67 23.83 -9.66
C PHE A 80 0.83 23.94 -8.40
N GLU A 81 -0.30 23.25 -8.37
CA GLU A 81 -1.15 23.22 -7.20
C GLU A 81 -0.50 22.44 -6.05
N VAL A 82 -0.52 23.04 -4.87
CA VAL A 82 -0.10 22.43 -3.62
C VAL A 82 -1.20 22.55 -2.57
N ASN A 83 -1.50 21.43 -1.94
CA ASN A 83 -2.28 21.37 -0.72
C ASN A 83 -1.33 21.26 0.49
N VAL A 84 -1.40 22.24 1.38
CA VAL A 84 -0.69 22.24 2.67
C VAL A 84 -1.73 22.15 3.78
N ALA A 85 -1.80 21.01 4.45
CA ALA A 85 -2.62 20.81 5.64
C ALA A 85 -1.74 20.79 6.89
N GLY A 86 -2.19 21.41 7.97
CA GLY A 86 -1.43 21.52 9.22
C GLY A 86 -2.24 22.12 10.36
N ASN A 87 -1.55 22.64 11.38
CA ASN A 87 -2.14 23.49 12.42
C ASN A 87 -1.23 24.69 12.71
N ILE A 88 -1.80 25.78 13.24
CA ILE A 88 -1.07 26.82 13.95
C ILE A 88 -0.89 26.36 15.40
N VAL A 89 0.35 26.09 15.79
CA VAL A 89 0.72 25.63 17.13
C VAL A 89 1.59 26.71 17.76
N ASN A 90 1.22 27.22 18.94
CA ASN A 90 1.94 28.30 19.62
C ASN A 90 2.21 29.52 18.72
N GLY A 91 1.26 29.86 17.83
CA GLY A 91 1.37 30.97 16.89
C GLY A 91 2.22 30.70 15.64
N GLN A 92 2.71 29.48 15.44
CA GLN A 92 3.49 29.07 14.27
C GLN A 92 2.65 28.16 13.37
N ALA A 93 2.52 28.51 12.08
CA ALA A 93 1.90 27.64 11.08
C ALA A 93 2.84 26.48 10.74
N LEU A 94 2.46 25.26 11.14
CA LEU A 94 3.24 24.03 10.93
C LEU A 94 2.51 23.12 9.93
N ALA A 95 3.21 22.70 8.88
CA ALA A 95 2.68 21.72 7.93
C ALA A 95 2.70 20.30 8.54
N ALA A 96 1.63 19.56 8.35
CA ALA A 96 1.53 18.13 8.63
C ALA A 96 1.56 17.28 7.36
N GLN A 97 0.98 17.80 6.28
CA GLN A 97 0.92 17.14 4.98
C GLN A 97 1.15 18.17 3.88
N ILE A 98 1.91 17.77 2.87
CA ILE A 98 2.15 18.56 1.66
C ILE A 98 1.92 17.65 0.47
N ILE A 99 0.92 17.98 -0.35
CA ILE A 99 0.51 17.19 -1.51
C ILE A 99 0.62 18.08 -2.75
N ILE A 100 1.33 17.60 -3.77
CA ILE A 100 1.54 18.33 -5.03
C ILE A 100 0.76 17.64 -6.15
N SER A 101 0.01 18.43 -6.91
CA SER A 101 -0.74 17.99 -8.09
C SER A 101 -0.65 19.05 -9.21
N GLU A 102 -1.00 18.69 -10.43
CA GLU A 102 -1.04 19.62 -11.57
C GLU A 102 -2.03 20.77 -11.29
N PHE A 103 -3.33 20.43 -11.21
CA PHE A 103 -4.45 21.26 -10.72
C PHE A 103 -5.55 20.31 -10.21
N ALA A 104 -6.22 20.63 -9.08
CA ALA A 104 -7.15 19.74 -8.37
C ALA A 104 -8.30 19.17 -9.20
N MET A 105 -8.68 19.85 -10.28
CA MET A 105 -9.79 19.46 -11.14
C MET A 105 -9.37 19.31 -12.61
N GLU A 106 -8.07 19.16 -12.88
CA GLU A 106 -7.63 18.91 -14.25
C GLU A 106 -8.13 17.55 -14.74
N LEU A 107 -9.01 17.61 -15.74
CA LEU A 107 -9.52 16.44 -16.44
C LEU A 107 -9.43 16.70 -17.94
N ASN A 108 -8.55 15.97 -18.61
CA ASN A 108 -8.43 16.03 -20.06
C ASN A 108 -8.99 14.76 -20.71
N GLN A 109 -9.59 14.92 -21.89
CA GLN A 109 -10.14 13.81 -22.65
C GLN A 109 -10.07 14.06 -24.16
N GLY A 110 -10.00 12.99 -24.94
CA GLY A 110 -10.04 13.11 -26.41
C GLY A 110 -9.75 11.80 -27.14
N HIS A 111 -9.92 11.85 -28.46
CA HIS A 111 -9.53 10.74 -29.33
C HIS A 111 -8.05 10.83 -29.71
N ILE A 112 -7.37 9.71 -29.70
CA ILE A 112 -6.04 9.57 -30.30
C ILE A 112 -6.17 9.68 -31.83
N ASP A 113 -5.35 10.53 -32.44
CA ASP A 113 -5.27 10.73 -33.89
C ASP A 113 -4.00 10.12 -34.49
N GLU A 114 -2.90 10.13 -33.73
CA GLU A 114 -1.60 9.58 -34.13
C GLU A 114 -0.89 8.96 -32.92
N ILE A 115 -0.14 7.89 -33.16
CA ILE A 115 0.72 7.23 -32.16
C ILE A 115 2.09 7.02 -32.81
N ASN A 116 3.14 7.44 -32.11
CA ASN A 116 4.51 7.32 -32.57
C ASN A 116 5.31 6.37 -31.67
N PHE A 117 6.27 5.66 -32.28
CA PHE A 117 7.13 4.72 -31.57
C PHE A 117 8.13 5.38 -30.62
N ASP A 118 8.22 6.71 -30.61
CA ASP A 118 8.97 7.48 -29.63
C ASP A 118 8.21 7.66 -28.29
N GLY A 119 6.99 7.12 -28.18
CA GLY A 119 6.15 7.26 -26.99
C GLY A 119 5.15 8.42 -27.02
N SER A 120 5.14 9.25 -28.08
CA SER A 120 4.20 10.35 -28.22
C SER A 120 2.86 9.92 -28.82
N MET A 121 1.77 10.56 -28.37
CA MET A 121 0.43 10.41 -28.93
C MET A 121 -0.16 11.78 -29.26
N LYS A 122 -0.73 11.94 -30.45
CA LYS A 122 -1.46 13.16 -30.83
C LYS A 122 -2.93 13.02 -30.48
N ILE A 123 -3.47 13.96 -29.71
CA ILE A 123 -4.91 14.07 -29.50
C ILE A 123 -5.51 14.84 -30.69
N ARG A 124 -6.60 14.31 -31.25
CA ARG A 124 -7.32 14.94 -32.37
C ARG A 124 -7.77 16.34 -31.98
N ASN A 125 -7.38 17.33 -32.78
CA ASN A 125 -7.62 18.76 -32.51
C ASN A 125 -7.08 19.23 -31.15
N GLY A 126 -6.14 18.50 -30.55
CA GLY A 126 -5.64 18.73 -29.19
C GLY A 126 -4.12 18.70 -29.10
N PRO A 127 -3.56 18.58 -27.88
CA PRO A 127 -2.12 18.56 -27.66
C PRO A 127 -1.47 17.26 -28.14
N THR A 128 -0.15 17.27 -28.24
CA THR A 128 0.66 16.04 -28.22
C THR A 128 0.91 15.68 -26.76
N ILE A 129 0.73 14.41 -26.40
CA ILE A 129 0.94 13.91 -25.05
C ILE A 129 2.05 12.87 -25.02
N ARG A 130 2.73 12.75 -23.87
CA ARG A 130 3.79 11.78 -23.61
C ARG A 130 3.71 11.31 -22.16
N ILE A 131 3.98 10.03 -21.91
CA ILE A 131 3.94 9.47 -20.56
C ILE A 131 5.28 9.76 -19.86
N ASN A 132 5.26 10.30 -18.64
CA ASN A 132 6.44 10.39 -17.78
C ASN A 132 6.80 9.01 -17.23
N ASP A 133 7.45 8.22 -18.06
CA ASP A 133 7.73 6.80 -17.87
C ASP A 133 9.26 6.57 -17.83
N PRO A 134 9.93 6.92 -16.73
CA PRO A 134 11.40 6.87 -16.67
C PRO A 134 11.96 5.46 -16.84
N ASN A 135 11.20 4.44 -16.46
CA ASN A 135 11.58 3.02 -16.58
C ASN A 135 11.11 2.37 -17.88
N ALA A 136 10.52 3.15 -18.80
CA ALA A 136 10.02 2.70 -20.10
C ALA A 136 9.08 1.48 -20.01
N VAL A 137 8.24 1.41 -18.97
CA VAL A 137 7.31 0.30 -18.75
C VAL A 137 6.10 0.40 -19.66
N PHE A 138 5.55 1.60 -19.87
CA PHE A 138 4.35 1.81 -20.69
C PHE A 138 4.64 2.32 -22.11
N SER A 139 5.84 2.84 -22.36
CA SER A 139 6.21 3.56 -23.59
C SER A 139 7.69 3.39 -23.94
N ALA A 140 8.19 4.16 -24.91
CA ALA A 140 9.62 4.21 -25.25
C ALA A 140 10.50 4.90 -24.19
N GLY A 141 9.90 5.43 -23.13
CA GLY A 141 10.58 6.08 -22.03
C GLY A 141 10.66 7.60 -22.16
N TYR A 142 10.43 8.30 -21.06
CA TYR A 142 10.61 9.74 -20.92
C TYR A 142 10.76 10.06 -19.45
N SER A 143 11.63 11.01 -19.10
CA SER A 143 11.95 11.29 -17.70
C SER A 143 11.76 12.77 -17.37
N PHE A 144 10.98 13.01 -16.33
CA PHE A 144 10.84 14.28 -15.63
C PHE A 144 10.86 14.00 -14.11
N PRO A 145 11.44 14.87 -13.26
CA PRO A 145 11.78 14.53 -11.86
C PRO A 145 10.62 14.14 -10.94
N PHE A 146 9.39 14.58 -11.23
CA PHE A 146 8.21 14.35 -10.40
C PHE A 146 7.01 13.90 -11.22
N MET A 147 5.94 13.45 -10.56
CA MET A 147 4.72 12.98 -11.24
C MET A 147 5.04 11.95 -12.32
N VAL A 148 5.69 10.87 -11.91
CA VAL A 148 5.98 9.73 -12.78
C VAL A 148 4.73 8.87 -12.89
N ALA A 149 4.57 8.22 -14.05
CA ALA A 149 3.62 7.13 -14.16
C ALA A 149 4.03 6.02 -13.18
N ASP A 150 3.06 5.55 -12.38
CA ASP A 150 3.27 4.41 -11.50
C ASP A 150 3.44 3.16 -12.35
N ASP A 151 4.62 2.54 -12.28
CA ASP A 151 4.99 1.34 -13.01
C ASP A 151 4.86 0.05 -12.17
N GLN A 152 4.46 0.17 -10.91
CA GLN A 152 4.11 -0.93 -10.02
C GLN A 152 2.58 -1.19 -10.03
N SER A 153 1.79 -0.12 -10.16
CA SER A 153 0.33 -0.15 -10.29
C SER A 153 -0.08 0.57 -11.57
N PRO A 154 -0.87 -0.05 -12.47
CA PRO A 154 -1.02 0.45 -13.84
C PRO A 154 -1.82 1.77 -13.92
N SER A 155 -1.09 2.89 -13.81
CA SER A 155 -1.57 4.26 -14.06
C SER A 155 -1.91 4.52 -15.54
N VAL A 156 -1.40 3.67 -16.43
CA VAL A 156 -1.74 3.64 -17.85
C VAL A 156 -2.54 2.38 -18.14
N SER A 157 -3.85 2.53 -18.34
CA SER A 157 -4.78 1.40 -18.33
C SER A 157 -5.98 1.56 -19.26
N SER A 158 -6.71 0.47 -19.44
CA SER A 158 -8.05 0.46 -20.03
C SER A 158 -9.11 0.80 -18.96
N PHE A 159 -10.36 0.98 -19.36
CA PHE A 159 -11.46 1.28 -18.45
C PHE A 159 -11.53 0.32 -17.24
N SER A 160 -11.29 -0.98 -17.49
CA SER A 160 -11.32 -2.05 -16.50
C SER A 160 -10.05 -2.19 -15.65
N GLY A 161 -9.03 -1.35 -15.88
CA GLY A 161 -7.73 -1.40 -15.19
C GLY A 161 -6.69 -2.32 -15.83
N PHE A 162 -7.01 -3.04 -16.92
CA PHE A 162 -6.00 -3.81 -17.65
C PHE A 162 -4.93 -2.86 -18.23
N PRO A 163 -3.62 -3.15 -18.06
CA PRO A 163 -2.55 -2.23 -18.41
C PRO A 163 -2.45 -2.02 -19.92
N MET A 164 -2.26 -0.77 -20.31
CA MET A 164 -2.16 -0.33 -21.70
C MET A 164 -0.78 0.27 -21.97
N CYS A 165 -0.41 0.37 -23.23
CA CYS A 165 0.93 0.83 -23.61
C CYS A 165 0.94 1.58 -24.95
N VAL A 166 1.95 2.43 -25.11
CA VAL A 166 2.33 3.03 -26.40
C VAL A 166 3.37 2.10 -27.04
N PRO A 167 3.12 1.53 -28.23
CA PRO A 167 4.09 0.66 -28.90
C PRO A 167 5.44 1.34 -29.09
N ARG A 168 6.54 0.61 -28.88
CA ARG A 168 7.92 1.10 -29.10
C ARG A 168 8.45 0.76 -30.49
N SER A 169 7.79 -0.16 -31.18
CA SER A 169 8.09 -0.58 -32.55
C SER A 169 6.89 -1.31 -33.15
N SER A 170 6.96 -1.64 -34.43
CA SER A 170 5.92 -2.45 -35.09
C SER A 170 5.82 -3.89 -34.55
N ASN A 171 6.88 -4.38 -33.89
CA ASN A 171 6.98 -5.75 -33.36
C ASN A 171 7.28 -5.74 -31.85
N ASP A 172 6.66 -4.81 -31.11
CA ASP A 172 6.86 -4.69 -29.66
C ASP A 172 6.29 -5.91 -28.92
N THR A 173 7.16 -6.76 -28.39
CA THR A 173 6.77 -7.97 -27.65
C THR A 173 6.14 -7.68 -26.29
N LEU A 174 6.39 -6.49 -25.74
CA LEU A 174 5.83 -6.01 -24.47
C LEU A 174 4.57 -5.17 -24.68
N CYS A 175 4.25 -4.81 -25.92
CA CYS A 175 3.06 -4.08 -26.32
C CYS A 175 2.45 -4.60 -27.65
N PRO A 176 2.15 -5.91 -27.77
CA PRO A 176 1.87 -6.52 -29.05
C PRO A 176 0.46 -6.21 -29.56
N LEU A 177 0.36 -5.86 -30.84
CA LEU A 177 -0.92 -5.61 -31.51
C LEU A 177 -1.88 -6.82 -31.46
N SER A 178 -1.35 -8.04 -31.34
CA SER A 178 -2.15 -9.25 -31.16
C SER A 178 -3.00 -9.25 -29.89
N ASN A 179 -2.65 -8.42 -28.89
CA ASN A 179 -3.45 -8.26 -27.68
C ASN A 179 -4.58 -7.24 -27.83
N ARG A 180 -4.76 -6.65 -29.03
CA ARG A 180 -5.88 -5.79 -29.41
C ARG A 180 -6.65 -6.38 -30.60
N PRO A 181 -7.66 -7.22 -30.36
CA PRO A 181 -8.40 -7.89 -31.43
C PRO A 181 -9.28 -6.92 -32.22
N VAL A 182 -9.51 -7.25 -33.49
CA VAL A 182 -10.43 -6.55 -34.40
C VAL A 182 -11.79 -7.24 -34.46
N ILE A 183 -12.82 -6.51 -34.89
CA ILE A 183 -14.15 -7.08 -35.12
C ILE A 183 -14.04 -8.08 -36.28
N PRO A 184 -14.51 -9.34 -36.12
CA PRO A 184 -14.41 -10.36 -37.16
C PRO A 184 -14.93 -9.86 -38.52
N GLY A 185 -14.12 -10.03 -39.57
CA GLY A 185 -14.46 -9.59 -40.93
C GLY A 185 -14.23 -8.09 -41.21
N THR A 186 -13.63 -7.34 -40.28
CA THR A 186 -13.31 -5.91 -40.45
C THR A 186 -11.88 -5.60 -39.99
N THR A 187 -11.43 -4.37 -40.25
CA THR A 187 -10.18 -3.80 -39.69
C THR A 187 -10.42 -2.96 -38.43
N ALA A 188 -11.68 -2.81 -38.00
CA ALA A 188 -12.03 -1.95 -36.86
C ALA A 188 -11.68 -2.63 -35.53
N PRO A 189 -11.10 -1.92 -34.55
CA PRO A 189 -10.73 -2.50 -33.27
C PRO A 189 -11.95 -2.84 -32.42
N ARG A 190 -11.90 -3.96 -31.69
CA ARG A 190 -12.90 -4.25 -30.65
C ARG A 190 -12.69 -3.32 -29.46
N ARG A 191 -13.80 -2.91 -28.87
CA ARG A 191 -13.85 -2.04 -27.69
C ARG A 191 -14.11 -2.81 -26.40
N VAL A 192 -14.78 -3.96 -26.50
CA VAL A 192 -15.06 -4.84 -25.37
C VAL A 192 -14.63 -6.25 -25.76
N PHE A 193 -13.68 -6.82 -25.02
CA PHE A 193 -13.13 -8.16 -25.26
C PHE A 193 -12.42 -8.70 -24.02
N GLN A 194 -12.24 -10.03 -23.96
CA GLN A 194 -11.37 -10.67 -22.98
C GLN A 194 -9.93 -10.65 -23.50
N ALA A 195 -8.96 -10.34 -22.63
CA ALA A 195 -7.54 -10.26 -22.99
C ALA A 195 -7.06 -11.55 -23.68
N PRO A 196 -6.52 -11.48 -24.92
CA PRO A 196 -5.90 -12.63 -25.58
C PRO A 196 -4.72 -13.23 -24.79
N ASP A 197 -3.82 -12.39 -24.27
CA ASP A 197 -2.80 -12.77 -23.29
C ASP A 197 -2.95 -11.85 -22.06
N PRO A 198 -3.41 -12.36 -20.91
CA PRO A 198 -3.60 -11.55 -19.72
C PRO A 198 -2.28 -11.20 -19.01
N LEU A 199 -1.12 -11.67 -19.48
CA LEU A 199 0.21 -11.39 -18.89
C LEU A 199 1.02 -10.35 -19.67
N ILE A 200 0.46 -9.77 -20.72
CA ILE A 200 1.09 -8.72 -21.51
C ILE A 200 0.11 -7.55 -21.63
N MET A 201 0.63 -6.32 -21.62
CA MET A 201 -0.18 -5.12 -21.89
C MET A 201 -0.83 -5.13 -23.28
N ALA A 202 -1.83 -4.27 -23.47
CA ALA A 202 -2.48 -4.08 -24.76
C ALA A 202 -2.17 -2.69 -25.33
N PRO A 203 -1.86 -2.54 -26.63
CA PRO A 203 -1.55 -1.23 -27.18
C PRO A 203 -2.75 -0.28 -27.24
N PHE A 204 -2.51 1.00 -27.01
CA PHE A 204 -3.41 2.05 -27.49
C PHE A 204 -3.48 2.03 -29.01
N LEU A 205 -4.63 2.40 -29.56
CA LEU A 205 -4.86 2.50 -31.00
C LEU A 205 -5.41 3.89 -31.37
N VAL A 206 -5.13 4.31 -32.60
CA VAL A 206 -5.79 5.49 -33.19
C VAL A 206 -7.31 5.32 -33.11
N GLY A 207 -7.99 6.36 -32.65
CA GLY A 207 -9.43 6.38 -32.40
C GLY A 207 -9.86 5.94 -30.99
N ASP A 208 -8.95 5.43 -30.16
CA ASP A 208 -9.23 5.26 -28.73
C ASP A 208 -9.59 6.60 -28.10
N PHE A 209 -10.63 6.59 -27.26
CA PHE A 209 -11.02 7.75 -26.47
C PHE A 209 -10.39 7.58 -25.09
N ILE A 210 -9.48 8.48 -24.74
CA ILE A 210 -8.72 8.42 -23.50
C ILE A 210 -9.09 9.60 -22.60
N MET A 211 -9.07 9.34 -21.31
CA MET A 211 -8.91 10.35 -20.27
C MET A 211 -7.45 10.36 -19.84
N TYR A 212 -6.89 11.53 -19.55
CA TYR A 212 -5.49 11.65 -19.17
C TYR A 212 -5.26 12.82 -18.20
N ARG A 213 -4.25 12.65 -17.34
CA ARG A 213 -3.80 13.65 -16.38
C ARG A 213 -2.29 13.86 -16.52
N GLY A 214 -1.87 15.10 -16.37
CA GLY A 214 -0.50 15.51 -16.61
C GLY A 214 -0.36 17.02 -16.59
N PHE A 215 0.83 17.51 -16.87
CA PHE A 215 1.13 18.94 -16.86
C PHE A 215 1.73 19.38 -18.19
N ARG A 216 1.52 20.65 -18.54
CA ARG A 216 2.06 21.21 -19.77
C ARG A 216 3.57 21.48 -19.65
N LEU A 217 4.35 20.93 -20.57
CA LEU A 217 5.77 21.25 -20.72
C LEU A 217 6.05 21.67 -22.18
N GLY A 218 6.23 22.96 -22.40
CA GLY A 218 6.38 23.52 -23.75
C GLY A 218 5.14 23.28 -24.62
N ASN A 219 5.29 22.43 -25.64
CA ASN A 219 4.25 22.09 -26.61
C ASN A 219 3.62 20.71 -26.38
N GLU A 220 4.12 19.95 -25.39
CA GLU A 220 3.58 18.65 -25.01
C GLU A 220 2.85 18.75 -23.66
N LEU A 221 1.97 17.78 -23.40
CA LEU A 221 1.44 17.50 -22.07
C LEU A 221 2.08 16.19 -21.59
N ILE A 222 2.74 16.27 -20.44
CA ILE A 222 3.48 15.16 -19.83
C ILE A 222 2.54 14.48 -18.84
N CYS A 223 2.08 13.28 -19.20
CA CYS A 223 1.09 12.51 -18.47
C CYS A 223 1.73 11.56 -17.46
N PHE A 224 1.12 11.44 -16.28
CA PHE A 224 1.42 10.38 -15.32
C PHE A 224 0.27 9.35 -15.22
N GLU A 225 -0.89 9.66 -15.79
CA GLU A 225 -2.04 8.76 -15.80
C GLU A 225 -2.77 8.87 -17.15
N ILE A 226 -3.12 7.71 -17.74
CA ILE A 226 -3.94 7.63 -18.97
C ILE A 226 -4.89 6.44 -18.86
N VAL A 227 -6.17 6.67 -19.11
CA VAL A 227 -7.20 5.64 -19.14
C VAL A 227 -7.90 5.61 -20.49
N ALA A 228 -7.85 4.48 -21.21
CA ALA A 228 -8.69 4.24 -22.38
C ALA A 228 -10.14 3.98 -21.97
N TRP A 229 -10.89 5.08 -21.83
CA TRP A 229 -12.25 5.09 -21.33
C TRP A 229 -13.24 4.31 -22.18
N ASN A 230 -13.01 4.24 -23.51
CA ASN A 230 -13.86 3.46 -24.42
C ASN A 230 -13.35 2.04 -24.71
N VAL A 231 -12.35 1.56 -23.98
CA VAL A 231 -11.80 0.21 -24.13
C VAL A 231 -11.98 -0.54 -22.82
N GLN A 232 -12.68 -1.66 -22.87
CA GLN A 232 -12.87 -2.55 -21.74
C GLN A 232 -12.25 -3.91 -22.05
N ILE A 233 -11.24 -4.28 -21.25
CA ILE A 233 -10.50 -5.53 -21.38
C ILE A 233 -10.74 -6.37 -20.13
N THR A 234 -11.45 -7.49 -20.29
CA THR A 234 -11.75 -8.38 -19.16
C THR A 234 -10.71 -9.49 -19.03
N THR A 235 -10.56 -10.03 -17.82
CA THR A 235 -9.77 -11.23 -17.53
C THR A 235 -10.60 -12.25 -16.75
N THR A 236 -10.04 -13.42 -16.49
CA THR A 236 -10.65 -14.49 -15.69
C THR A 236 -9.60 -15.12 -14.80
N GLY A 237 -9.85 -15.18 -13.49
CA GLY A 237 -8.96 -15.76 -12.49
C GLY A 237 -7.73 -14.89 -12.23
N VAL A 238 -6.55 -15.50 -12.32
CA VAL A 238 -5.26 -14.83 -12.08
C VAL A 238 -4.52 -14.63 -13.41
N PRO A 239 -4.11 -13.39 -13.75
CA PRO A 239 -4.31 -12.16 -12.99
C PRO A 239 -5.68 -11.50 -13.20
N ALA A 240 -6.16 -10.82 -12.16
CA ALA A 240 -7.12 -9.73 -12.28
C ALA A 240 -6.38 -8.39 -12.19
N TYR A 241 -6.93 -7.35 -12.80
CA TYR A 241 -6.37 -6.00 -12.76
C TYR A 241 -7.35 -5.07 -12.07
N ILE A 242 -6.82 -4.16 -11.26
CA ILE A 242 -7.60 -3.21 -10.46
C ILE A 242 -7.24 -1.81 -10.94
N ARG A 243 -8.26 -0.96 -11.09
CA ARG A 243 -8.12 0.50 -11.22
C ARG A 243 -8.79 1.15 -10.03
N VAL A 244 -8.11 2.08 -9.38
CA VAL A 244 -8.72 2.94 -8.34
C VAL A 244 -9.04 4.28 -9.00
N GLU A 245 -10.28 4.74 -8.87
CA GLU A 245 -10.76 6.00 -9.45
C GLU A 245 -10.98 7.08 -8.38
N GLU A 246 -11.36 6.67 -7.18
CA GLU A 246 -11.58 7.56 -6.04
C GLU A 246 -11.02 6.89 -4.79
N ALA A 247 -10.26 7.65 -4.00
CA ALA A 247 -9.77 7.25 -2.70
C ALA A 247 -9.71 8.46 -1.77
N LEU A 248 -10.50 8.43 -0.70
CA LEU A 248 -10.52 9.44 0.34
C LEU A 248 -10.63 8.77 1.71
N VAL A 249 -9.95 9.37 2.70
CA VAL A 249 -9.97 8.88 4.08
C VAL A 249 -10.49 9.96 5.01
N GLY A 250 -11.56 9.65 5.72
CA GLY A 250 -12.11 10.48 6.79
C GLY A 250 -11.34 10.28 8.09
N ILE A 251 -10.88 11.38 8.67
CA ILE A 251 -10.16 11.42 9.95
C ILE A 251 -11.15 11.48 11.11
N TYR A 252 -11.08 10.47 11.96
CA TYR A 252 -11.88 10.36 13.17
C TYR A 252 -11.58 11.51 14.12
N SER A 253 -12.64 12.04 14.74
CA SER A 253 -12.54 12.90 15.91
C SER A 253 -13.52 12.43 16.98
N ALA A 254 -13.08 12.50 18.23
CA ALA A 254 -13.93 12.25 19.39
C ALA A 254 -14.73 13.50 19.81
N ASP A 255 -14.50 14.65 19.17
CA ASP A 255 -15.24 15.88 19.47
C ASP A 255 -16.70 15.73 19.04
N THR A 256 -17.61 15.89 20.00
CA THR A 256 -19.06 15.79 19.76
C THR A 256 -19.61 16.91 18.87
N ASN A 257 -18.82 17.95 18.62
CA ASN A 257 -19.14 19.03 17.68
C ASN A 257 -18.58 18.77 16.28
N GLY A 258 -17.92 17.63 16.04
CA GLY A 258 -17.36 17.24 14.75
C GLY A 258 -18.27 16.31 13.96
N GLU A 259 -18.46 16.62 12.69
CA GLU A 259 -18.92 15.69 11.67
C GLU A 259 -17.71 15.01 11.05
N VAL A 260 -17.68 13.68 11.11
CA VAL A 260 -16.60 12.89 10.51
C VAL A 260 -17.07 12.35 9.17
N ALA A 261 -16.28 12.61 8.12
CA ALA A 261 -16.53 12.05 6.80
C ALA A 261 -16.36 10.53 6.76
N GLU A 262 -17.07 9.87 5.84
CA GLU A 262 -16.79 8.45 5.56
C GLU A 262 -15.43 8.29 4.89
N THR A 263 -14.81 7.12 5.08
CA THR A 263 -13.70 6.66 4.24
C THR A 263 -14.28 5.90 3.06
N ARG A 264 -13.82 6.22 1.83
CA ARG A 264 -14.41 5.69 0.60
C ARG A 264 -13.35 5.36 -0.44
N PHE A 265 -13.49 4.19 -1.04
CA PHE A 265 -12.70 3.74 -2.17
C PHE A 265 -13.62 3.25 -3.28
N ILE A 266 -13.37 3.72 -4.51
CA ILE A 266 -14.10 3.30 -5.70
C ILE A 266 -13.11 2.94 -6.79
N GLY A 267 -13.42 1.87 -7.52
CA GLY A 267 -12.62 1.48 -8.66
C GLY A 267 -13.32 0.50 -9.57
N PHE A 268 -12.53 -0.10 -10.45
CA PHE A 268 -12.95 -1.11 -11.41
C PHE A 268 -12.03 -2.33 -11.37
N VAL A 269 -12.52 -3.46 -11.85
CA VAL A 269 -11.76 -4.70 -11.91
C VAL A 269 -11.97 -5.44 -13.23
N SER A 270 -10.91 -6.01 -13.80
CA SER A 270 -10.99 -6.72 -15.08
C SER A 270 -11.75 -8.04 -15.01
N ASP A 271 -11.86 -8.66 -13.84
CA ASP A 271 -12.63 -9.89 -13.61
C ASP A 271 -13.91 -9.59 -12.80
N PRO A 272 -15.11 -9.78 -13.38
CA PRO A 272 -16.38 -9.54 -12.70
C PRO A 272 -16.65 -10.47 -11.51
N THR A 273 -15.93 -11.58 -11.40
CA THR A 273 -16.23 -12.66 -10.44
C THR A 273 -15.48 -12.53 -9.11
N ILE A 274 -14.55 -11.57 -9.00
CA ILE A 274 -13.66 -11.43 -7.84
C ILE A 274 -14.05 -10.24 -6.96
N THR A 275 -13.58 -10.27 -5.72
CA THR A 275 -13.72 -9.17 -4.74
C THR A 275 -12.38 -8.46 -4.54
N VAL A 276 -12.41 -7.20 -4.12
CA VAL A 276 -11.21 -6.39 -3.91
C VAL A 276 -11.10 -6.04 -2.43
N SER A 277 -10.11 -6.58 -1.73
CA SER A 277 -9.81 -6.15 -0.35
C SER A 277 -9.03 -4.85 -0.35
N ILE A 278 -9.34 -3.95 0.57
CA ILE A 278 -8.64 -2.68 0.77
C ILE A 278 -7.84 -2.75 2.06
N ASN A 279 -6.54 -2.52 1.98
CA ASN A 279 -5.61 -2.60 3.10
C ASN A 279 -4.87 -1.29 3.29
N ALA A 280 -4.69 -0.90 4.55
CA ALA A 280 -3.70 0.10 4.96
C ALA A 280 -2.32 -0.58 5.01
N ILE A 281 -1.31 0.03 4.39
CA ILE A 281 0.08 -0.43 4.49
C ILE A 281 0.70 0.21 5.74
N ASP A 282 0.76 -0.54 6.84
CA ASP A 282 1.46 -0.11 8.04
C ASP A 282 2.97 -0.35 7.85
N ILE A 283 3.81 0.64 8.17
CA ILE A 283 5.26 0.61 7.96
C ILE A 283 5.94 0.63 9.32
N ASP A 284 6.84 -0.31 9.56
CA ASP A 284 7.71 -0.28 10.74
C ASP A 284 8.80 0.80 10.55
N PRO A 285 8.91 1.79 11.44
CA PRO A 285 9.82 2.92 11.27
C PRO A 285 11.30 2.56 11.45
N CYS A 286 11.63 1.42 12.06
CA CYS A 286 13.00 1.00 12.31
C CYS A 286 13.54 0.02 11.26
N THR A 287 12.67 -0.73 10.59
CA THR A 287 13.05 -1.81 9.66
C THR A 287 12.52 -1.63 8.25
N GLY A 288 11.57 -0.72 8.03
CA GLY A 288 10.95 -0.46 6.74
C GLY A 288 9.97 -1.55 6.31
N ALA A 289 9.79 -2.57 7.15
CA ALA A 289 8.92 -3.69 6.86
C ALA A 289 7.47 -3.20 6.78
N THR A 290 6.82 -3.52 5.65
CA THR A 290 5.42 -3.20 5.42
C THR A 290 4.52 -4.36 5.82
N THR A 291 3.41 -4.08 6.49
CA THR A 291 2.35 -5.05 6.79
C THR A 291 1.00 -4.53 6.29
N ASP A 292 0.22 -5.42 5.67
CA ASP A 292 -1.12 -5.08 5.21
C ASP A 292 -2.13 -5.30 6.34
N ARG A 293 -2.85 -4.24 6.70
CA ARG A 293 -4.00 -4.29 7.60
C ARG A 293 -5.28 -4.03 6.84
N SER A 294 -6.19 -5.01 6.79
CA SER A 294 -7.48 -4.83 6.12
C SER A 294 -8.30 -3.72 6.77
N ILE A 295 -8.83 -2.83 5.93
CA ILE A 295 -9.75 -1.76 6.34
C ILE A 295 -11.13 -1.88 5.66
N GLY A 296 -11.29 -2.81 4.71
CA GLY A 296 -12.59 -3.06 4.10
C GLY A 296 -12.52 -3.96 2.87
N VAL A 297 -13.68 -4.22 2.29
CA VAL A 297 -13.83 -5.00 1.05
C VAL A 297 -14.70 -4.25 0.08
N GLY A 298 -14.18 -4.01 -1.12
CA GLY A 298 -14.91 -3.53 -2.27
C GLY A 298 -15.71 -4.65 -2.93
N GLN A 299 -17.04 -4.55 -2.88
CA GLN A 299 -17.90 -5.48 -3.61
C GLN A 299 -17.92 -5.10 -5.08
N ASN A 300 -17.72 -6.08 -5.96
CA ASN A 300 -18.04 -5.90 -7.37
C ASN A 300 -19.56 -5.68 -7.55
N ARG A 301 -19.88 -4.60 -8.24
CA ARG A 301 -21.18 -4.18 -8.70
C ARG A 301 -21.15 -4.27 -10.22
N PRO A 302 -21.55 -5.42 -10.78
CA PRO A 302 -21.82 -5.49 -12.21
C PRO A 302 -23.02 -4.56 -12.51
N GLU A 303 -22.72 -3.31 -12.82
CA GLU A 303 -23.69 -2.33 -13.30
C GLU A 303 -24.24 -2.77 -14.67
N ALA A 304 -25.40 -2.23 -15.06
CA ALA A 304 -25.90 -2.38 -16.42
C ALA A 304 -24.80 -1.93 -17.41
N GLY A 305 -24.35 -2.83 -18.28
CA GLY A 305 -23.24 -2.59 -19.21
C GLY A 305 -21.90 -3.22 -18.81
N GLY A 306 -21.80 -3.92 -17.67
CA GLY A 306 -20.65 -4.78 -17.36
C GLY A 306 -19.39 -4.05 -16.93
N ARG A 307 -19.51 -2.85 -16.32
CA ARG A 307 -18.37 -2.00 -15.92
C ARG A 307 -17.46 -2.61 -14.86
N ASN A 308 -17.93 -3.59 -14.09
CA ASN A 308 -17.21 -4.23 -13.00
C ASN A 308 -16.71 -3.24 -11.93
N LYS A 309 -17.57 -2.30 -11.55
CA LYS A 309 -17.26 -1.28 -10.53
C LYS A 309 -17.21 -1.92 -9.15
N TRP A 310 -16.24 -1.59 -8.32
CA TRP A 310 -16.27 -1.95 -6.91
C TRP A 310 -16.30 -0.70 -6.02
N ILE A 311 -16.93 -0.84 -4.85
CA ILE A 311 -17.08 0.25 -3.88
C ILE A 311 -16.84 -0.32 -2.49
N SER A 312 -15.92 0.29 -1.75
CA SER A 312 -15.71 0.08 -0.32
C SER A 312 -15.99 1.38 0.43
N ARG A 313 -16.72 1.30 1.54
CA ARG A 313 -17.00 2.43 2.42
C ARG A 313 -16.95 1.96 3.86
N SER A 314 -16.38 2.79 4.72
CA SER A 314 -16.39 2.60 6.16
C SER A 314 -16.67 3.94 6.83
N ASP A 315 -17.45 3.93 7.90
CA ASP A 315 -17.62 5.12 8.71
C ASP A 315 -16.32 5.54 9.40
N GLY A 316 -16.23 6.83 9.68
CA GLY A 316 -15.30 7.36 10.66
C GLY A 316 -15.93 7.48 12.05
N THR A 317 -16.73 6.51 12.52
CA THR A 317 -17.31 6.58 13.89
C THR A 317 -16.38 6.06 14.99
N GLN A 318 -15.24 5.47 14.62
CA GLN A 318 -14.26 4.92 15.56
C GLN A 318 -12.85 5.36 15.21
N PRO A 319 -11.95 5.48 16.20
CA PRO A 319 -10.53 5.71 15.94
C PRO A 319 -9.98 4.64 14.98
N SER A 320 -9.24 5.08 13.97
CA SER A 320 -8.55 4.21 13.03
C SER A 320 -7.09 4.62 12.94
N ALA A 321 -6.19 3.65 12.81
CA ALA A 321 -4.82 3.94 12.46
C ALA A 321 -4.73 4.29 10.97
N TYR A 322 -4.18 5.46 10.68
CA TYR A 322 -4.01 5.98 9.32
C TYR A 322 -2.56 5.84 8.86
N THR A 323 -2.38 5.57 7.57
CA THR A 323 -1.07 5.43 6.94
C THR A 323 -1.06 6.17 5.60
N ARG A 324 0.12 6.52 5.10
CA ARG A 324 0.27 7.34 3.90
C ARG A 324 -0.17 6.64 2.60
N GLU A 325 -0.23 5.32 2.58
CA GLU A 325 -0.43 4.52 1.36
C GLU A 325 -1.30 3.28 1.60
N TYR A 326 -2.08 2.92 0.59
CA TYR A 326 -3.08 1.86 0.67
C TYR A 326 -2.90 0.88 -0.49
N ARG A 327 -3.39 -0.34 -0.29
CA ARG A 327 -3.33 -1.43 -1.27
C ARG A 327 -4.69 -2.06 -1.48
N ALA A 328 -5.14 -2.06 -2.73
CA ALA A 328 -6.24 -2.89 -3.19
C ALA A 328 -5.70 -4.25 -3.66
N ILE A 329 -6.30 -5.36 -3.24
CA ILE A 329 -5.86 -6.73 -3.59
C ILE A 329 -7.05 -7.55 -4.09
N ALA A 330 -6.87 -8.19 -5.25
CA ALA A 330 -7.86 -9.07 -5.85
C ALA A 330 -7.92 -10.42 -5.12
N SER A 331 -9.13 -10.93 -4.90
CA SER A 331 -9.34 -12.25 -4.28
C SER A 331 -8.84 -13.43 -5.11
N SER A 332 -8.51 -13.23 -6.39
CA SER A 332 -7.88 -14.28 -7.18
C SER A 332 -6.40 -14.47 -6.83
N GLY A 333 -5.73 -13.47 -6.26
CA GLY A 333 -4.29 -13.47 -5.99
C GLY A 333 -3.50 -12.63 -6.99
N THR A 334 -2.18 -12.60 -6.82
CA THR A 334 -1.26 -11.78 -7.62
C THR A 334 -0.43 -12.62 -8.59
N MET A 335 0.02 -12.00 -9.68
CA MET A 335 0.92 -12.62 -10.65
C MET A 335 1.80 -11.56 -11.35
N LEU A 336 3.11 -11.80 -11.36
CA LEU A 336 4.04 -10.94 -12.08
C LEU A 336 3.86 -11.13 -13.60
N THR A 337 3.53 -10.04 -14.28
CA THR A 337 3.35 -10.03 -15.74
C THR A 337 4.69 -10.05 -16.47
N LYS A 338 4.67 -10.31 -17.78
CA LYS A 338 5.89 -10.22 -18.63
C LYS A 338 6.41 -8.78 -18.74
N ASN A 339 5.61 -7.79 -18.35
CA ASN A 339 5.96 -6.37 -18.32
C ASN A 339 6.56 -5.90 -16.98
N GLY A 340 6.70 -6.79 -15.99
CA GLY A 340 7.22 -6.41 -14.66
C GLY A 340 6.18 -5.84 -13.69
N ILE A 341 4.92 -5.70 -14.11
CA ILE A 341 3.81 -5.26 -13.26
C ILE A 341 3.32 -6.46 -12.43
N LEU A 342 3.20 -6.30 -11.11
CA LEU A 342 2.59 -7.30 -10.24
C LEU A 342 1.06 -7.15 -10.26
N ALA A 343 0.42 -7.86 -11.19
CA ALA A 343 -1.03 -7.83 -11.35
C ALA A 343 -1.74 -8.51 -10.16
N GLY A 344 -3.02 -8.21 -9.97
CA GLY A 344 -3.82 -8.65 -8.82
C GLY A 344 -3.74 -7.71 -7.61
N GLN A 345 -2.96 -6.63 -7.69
CA GLN A 345 -2.93 -5.57 -6.69
C GLN A 345 -2.85 -4.18 -7.33
N TYR A 346 -3.16 -3.16 -6.55
CA TYR A 346 -2.98 -1.75 -6.88
C TYR A 346 -2.60 -1.00 -5.61
N VAL A 347 -1.38 -0.46 -5.58
CA VAL A 347 -0.83 0.34 -4.47
C VAL A 347 -0.93 1.81 -4.86
N PHE A 348 -1.31 2.67 -3.91
CA PHE A 348 -1.44 4.10 -4.18
C PHE A 348 -1.22 4.94 -2.92
N PRO A 349 -0.58 6.11 -3.06
CA PRO A 349 -0.51 7.08 -1.98
C PRO A 349 -1.89 7.71 -1.74
N MET A 350 -2.18 8.06 -0.49
CA MET A 350 -3.41 8.75 -0.14
C MET A 350 -3.26 10.26 -0.38
N MET A 351 -4.04 10.77 -1.32
CA MET A 351 -4.00 12.16 -1.76
C MET A 351 -5.12 13.02 -1.14
N GLU A 352 -6.13 12.39 -0.54
CA GLU A 352 -7.30 13.10 0.00
C GLU A 352 -7.60 12.64 1.43
N TRP A 353 -7.43 13.58 2.36
CA TRP A 353 -7.66 13.41 3.79
C TRP A 353 -8.72 14.40 4.24
N ILE A 354 -9.85 13.90 4.73
CA ILE A 354 -10.97 14.74 5.16
C ILE A 354 -10.93 14.86 6.67
N GLN A 355 -10.54 16.04 7.15
CA GLN A 355 -10.53 16.41 8.56
C GLN A 355 -11.97 16.60 9.06
N PRO A 356 -12.23 16.46 10.38
CA PRO A 356 -13.57 16.62 10.94
C PRO A 356 -14.10 18.04 10.71
N GLU A 357 -15.35 18.13 10.25
CA GLU A 357 -16.02 19.41 10.01
C GLU A 357 -16.83 19.84 11.24
N LEU A 358 -16.93 21.15 11.46
CA LEU A 358 -17.67 21.70 12.60
C LEU A 358 -19.19 21.65 12.34
N LEU A 359 -19.93 21.00 13.24
CA LEU A 359 -21.40 20.87 13.15
C LEU A 359 -22.16 22.17 13.38
N VAL A 360 -21.64 23.07 14.22
CA VAL A 360 -22.35 24.27 14.68
C VAL A 360 -21.74 25.52 14.05
N PRO A 361 -22.43 26.17 13.10
CA PRO A 361 -21.94 27.40 12.50
C PRO A 361 -21.66 28.49 13.54
N GLY A 362 -20.55 29.22 13.37
CA GLY A 362 -20.17 30.36 14.21
C GLY A 362 -19.24 30.01 15.38
N ASN A 363 -19.01 28.73 15.68
CA ASN A 363 -17.92 28.31 16.56
C ASN A 363 -16.56 28.33 15.82
N GLU A 364 -15.47 28.30 16.59
CA GLU A 364 -14.13 28.11 16.02
C GLU A 364 -14.03 26.72 15.37
N PRO A 365 -13.26 26.60 14.27
CA PRO A 365 -13.09 25.33 13.57
C PRO A 365 -12.34 24.33 14.45
N LEU A 366 -12.60 23.04 14.21
CA LEU A 366 -11.92 21.96 14.92
C LEU A 366 -10.45 21.87 14.50
N VAL A 367 -9.58 21.57 15.45
CA VAL A 367 -8.17 21.28 15.16
C VAL A 367 -8.07 20.07 14.21
N ASN A 368 -7.15 20.13 13.25
CA ASN A 368 -6.85 18.97 12.43
C ASN A 368 -6.15 17.91 13.29
N ASP A 369 -6.61 16.66 13.24
CA ASP A 369 -6.04 15.57 14.03
C ASP A 369 -5.04 14.75 13.19
N TYR A 370 -3.80 14.71 13.67
CA TYR A 370 -2.69 13.96 13.09
C TYR A 370 -2.21 12.85 14.03
N SER A 371 -2.80 12.72 15.22
CA SER A 371 -2.36 11.80 16.28
C SER A 371 -2.48 10.31 15.91
N GLN A 372 -3.36 9.98 14.97
CA GLN A 372 -3.56 8.62 14.47
C GLN A 372 -2.89 8.36 13.12
N MET A 373 -2.21 9.35 12.54
CA MET A 373 -1.42 9.18 11.32
C MET A 373 -0.06 8.58 11.65
N LYS A 374 0.02 7.24 11.63
CA LYS A 374 1.21 6.49 12.06
C LYS A 374 2.48 6.96 11.36
N HIS A 375 2.43 7.21 10.05
CA HIS A 375 3.58 7.71 9.28
C HIS A 375 4.10 9.08 9.75
N LEU A 376 3.26 9.93 10.35
CA LEU A 376 3.67 11.23 10.91
C LEU A 376 4.15 11.12 12.37
N VAL A 377 3.48 10.27 13.16
CA VAL A 377 3.73 10.09 14.60
C VAL A 377 4.89 9.13 14.89
N GLN A 378 5.12 8.17 14.00
CA GLN A 378 6.15 7.14 14.11
C GLN A 378 7.33 7.39 13.17
N GLY A 379 7.10 8.07 12.05
CA GLY A 379 8.06 8.16 10.96
C GLY A 379 7.99 6.96 10.02
N VAL A 380 8.96 6.88 9.11
CA VAL A 380 9.13 5.83 8.10
C VAL A 380 10.61 5.57 7.88
N GLY A 381 10.97 4.32 7.57
CA GLY A 381 12.32 3.97 7.17
C GLY A 381 12.78 2.62 7.68
N PRO A 382 14.04 2.24 7.44
CA PRO A 382 15.04 3.00 6.67
C PRO A 382 14.73 3.02 5.17
N ASP A 383 15.18 4.07 4.48
CA ASP A 383 15.21 4.11 3.01
C ASP A 383 16.33 3.23 2.43
N ALA A 384 16.46 3.20 1.10
CA ALA A 384 17.51 2.41 0.43
C ALA A 384 18.96 2.83 0.79
N SER A 385 19.14 4.01 1.39
CA SER A 385 20.43 4.51 1.88
C SER A 385 20.61 4.31 3.40
N GLY A 386 19.68 3.61 4.06
CA GLY A 386 19.71 3.37 5.51
C GLY A 386 19.16 4.53 6.35
N ASN A 387 18.59 5.57 5.75
CA ASN A 387 18.12 6.75 6.48
C ASN A 387 16.70 6.54 7.03
N ILE A 388 16.46 6.93 8.29
CA ILE A 388 15.14 6.86 8.92
C ILE A 388 14.53 8.27 8.98
N SER A 389 13.42 8.48 8.28
CA SER A 389 12.62 9.70 8.43
C SER A 389 11.76 9.56 9.68
N GLY A 390 12.20 10.11 10.81
CA GLY A 390 11.46 10.03 12.07
C GLY A 390 10.13 10.78 12.08
N PRO A 391 9.46 10.90 13.25
CA PRO A 391 8.25 11.70 13.37
C PRO A 391 8.48 13.17 13.00
N LEU A 392 7.42 13.87 12.59
CA LEU A 392 7.52 15.30 12.28
C LEU A 392 8.03 16.09 13.51
N ASN A 393 9.01 16.97 13.28
CA ASN A 393 9.63 17.78 14.35
C ASN A 393 9.87 19.23 13.91
N PRO A 394 9.20 20.24 14.52
CA PRO A 394 8.18 20.11 15.56
C PRO A 394 6.91 19.41 15.06
N PHE A 395 6.19 18.72 15.96
CA PHE A 395 4.95 18.04 15.59
C PHE A 395 3.81 19.07 15.40
N PRO A 396 3.00 18.98 14.34
CA PRO A 396 1.97 19.97 13.98
C PRO A 396 0.69 19.83 14.80
N GLN A 397 0.77 19.40 16.06
CA GLN A 397 -0.34 19.27 17.01
C GLN A 397 0.20 19.17 18.44
N SER A 398 -0.39 19.94 19.35
CA SER A 398 -0.07 19.93 20.78
C SER A 398 -0.55 18.64 21.45
N GLY A 399 0.22 18.15 22.42
CA GLY A 399 -0.19 17.02 23.27
C GLY A 399 -0.08 15.62 22.63
N VAL A 400 0.47 15.52 21.41
CA VAL A 400 0.72 14.24 20.76
C VAL A 400 2.06 13.65 21.18
N THR A 401 2.05 12.41 21.64
CA THR A 401 3.26 11.64 21.91
C THR A 401 3.77 11.03 20.60
N VAL A 402 5.01 11.33 20.24
CA VAL A 402 5.68 10.79 19.04
C VAL A 402 6.67 9.68 19.39
N PHE A 403 6.94 8.82 18.42
CA PHE A 403 7.92 7.73 18.55
C PHE A 403 9.35 8.25 18.75
N ASP A 404 10.14 7.53 19.54
CA ASP A 404 11.55 7.85 19.73
C ASP A 404 12.41 6.99 18.79
N THR A 405 12.89 7.59 17.70
CA THR A 405 13.73 6.90 16.71
C THR A 405 15.09 6.46 17.27
N THR A 406 15.53 6.98 18.43
CA THR A 406 16.77 6.51 19.07
C THR A 406 16.65 5.08 19.60
N THR A 407 15.43 4.54 19.66
CA THR A 407 15.16 3.14 20.02
C THR A 407 15.38 2.17 18.85
N CYS A 408 15.52 2.67 17.62
CA CYS A 408 15.83 1.81 16.48
C CYS A 408 17.28 1.29 16.55
N PRO A 409 17.54 0.04 16.11
CA PRO A 409 18.90 -0.45 15.97
C PRO A 409 19.73 0.46 15.05
N PRO A 410 21.03 0.66 15.31
CA PRO A 410 21.87 1.41 14.39
C PRO A 410 21.88 0.72 13.01
N PRO A 411 21.87 1.47 11.91
CA PRO A 411 21.98 0.88 10.58
C PRO A 411 23.27 0.06 10.51
N GLU A 412 23.17 -1.19 10.06
CA GLU A 412 24.36 -1.99 9.78
C GLU A 412 25.12 -1.32 8.64
N ASN A 413 26.23 -0.65 8.96
CA ASN A 413 27.15 -0.14 7.95
C ASN A 413 28.11 -1.27 7.58
N PRO A 414 28.06 -1.85 6.37
CA PRO A 414 29.18 -2.64 5.90
C PRO A 414 30.39 -1.69 5.76
N ASN A 415 31.39 -1.86 6.62
CA ASN A 415 32.65 -1.13 6.50
C ASN A 415 33.32 -1.53 5.17
N PRO A 416 33.78 -0.58 4.35
CA PRO A 416 34.59 -0.90 3.16
C PRO A 416 35.95 -1.44 3.61
N GLY A 417 36.04 -2.75 3.83
CA GLY A 417 37.25 -3.45 4.30
C GLY A 417 37.03 -4.53 5.36
N ASP A 418 35.81 -4.72 5.87
CA ASP A 418 35.50 -5.90 6.70
C ASP A 418 35.50 -7.15 5.80
N PRO A 419 36.02 -8.32 6.22
CA PRO A 419 35.87 -9.54 5.45
C PRO A 419 34.37 -9.77 5.23
N GLN A 420 33.94 -9.91 3.97
CA GLN A 420 32.52 -9.99 3.66
C GLN A 420 31.87 -11.11 4.46
N ALA A 421 30.98 -10.73 5.37
CA ALA A 421 30.26 -11.66 6.20
C ALA A 421 29.04 -12.19 5.42
N PRO A 422 28.60 -13.43 5.70
CA PRO A 422 27.34 -13.89 5.15
C PRO A 422 26.16 -13.16 5.79
N GLU A 423 25.10 -12.91 5.02
CA GLU A 423 23.82 -12.34 5.44
C GLU A 423 22.72 -13.38 5.23
N PRO A 424 22.56 -14.32 6.17
CA PRO A 424 21.54 -15.36 6.06
C PRO A 424 20.14 -14.76 6.17
N ARG A 425 19.23 -15.23 5.31
CA ARG A 425 17.77 -15.08 5.46
C ARG A 425 17.11 -16.44 5.38
N ILE A 426 15.98 -16.63 6.05
CA ILE A 426 15.16 -17.83 5.96
C ILE A 426 13.79 -17.47 5.40
N GLU A 427 13.30 -18.25 4.44
CA GLU A 427 11.90 -18.25 4.03
C GLU A 427 11.28 -19.61 4.36
N ALA A 428 10.02 -19.61 4.78
CA ALA A 428 9.26 -20.81 5.09
C ALA A 428 8.15 -21.02 4.07
N THR A 429 8.07 -22.20 3.48
CA THR A 429 7.05 -22.59 2.52
C THR A 429 6.16 -23.71 3.07
N ILE A 430 4.85 -23.52 3.07
CA ILE A 430 3.84 -24.54 3.39
C ILE A 430 2.81 -24.64 2.26
N GLY A 431 2.67 -25.82 1.66
CA GLY A 431 1.86 -25.95 0.44
C GLY A 431 2.40 -25.04 -0.67
N THR A 432 1.60 -24.07 -1.12
CA THR A 432 1.98 -23.07 -2.14
C THR A 432 2.34 -21.70 -1.54
N VAL A 433 2.29 -21.57 -0.21
CA VAL A 433 2.49 -20.30 0.50
C VAL A 433 3.93 -20.17 0.94
N THR A 434 4.56 -19.03 0.71
CA THR A 434 5.91 -18.70 1.22
C THR A 434 5.85 -17.47 2.10
N ILE A 435 6.51 -17.53 3.25
CA ILE A 435 6.60 -16.46 4.25
C ILE A 435 8.09 -16.16 4.46
N SER A 436 8.51 -14.92 4.24
CA SER A 436 9.88 -14.47 4.50
C SER A 436 10.07 -13.86 5.89
N ASN A 437 9.01 -13.36 6.51
CA ASN A 437 9.04 -12.71 7.81
C ASN A 437 7.85 -13.12 8.69
N GLY A 438 8.10 -13.26 10.00
CA GLY A 438 7.09 -13.62 10.99
C GLY A 438 7.14 -15.09 11.39
N LYS A 439 5.98 -15.64 11.73
CA LYS A 439 5.84 -16.98 12.34
C LYS A 439 4.94 -17.85 11.48
N LEU A 440 5.41 -19.04 11.09
CA LEU A 440 4.60 -20.03 10.40
C LEU A 440 3.80 -20.85 11.42
N PHE A 441 2.52 -21.10 11.16
CA PHE A 441 1.72 -22.04 11.96
C PHE A 441 1.58 -23.36 11.21
N ALA A 442 1.88 -24.47 11.89
CA ALA A 442 1.90 -25.80 11.28
C ALA A 442 1.22 -26.86 12.18
N ARG A 443 0.70 -27.91 11.54
CA ARG A 443 0.10 -29.09 12.16
C ARG A 443 0.87 -30.36 11.78
N SER A 444 0.52 -31.48 12.38
CA SER A 444 1.31 -32.73 12.28
C SER A 444 1.12 -33.46 10.94
N ASP A 445 0.10 -33.07 10.19
CA ASP A 445 -0.16 -33.50 8.82
C ASP A 445 0.42 -32.53 7.78
N ASP A 446 1.11 -31.47 8.20
CA ASP A 446 1.81 -30.57 7.30
C ASP A 446 3.24 -31.02 7.04
N THR A 447 3.69 -30.77 5.81
CA THR A 447 5.12 -30.70 5.49
C THR A 447 5.40 -29.28 5.05
N PHE A 448 6.35 -28.63 5.72
CA PHE A 448 6.82 -27.31 5.34
C PHE A 448 8.31 -27.37 5.07
N THR A 449 8.80 -26.44 4.26
CA THR A 449 10.21 -26.32 3.90
C THR A 449 10.72 -24.99 4.41
N LEU A 450 11.87 -24.99 5.08
CA LEU A 450 12.62 -23.76 5.34
C LEU A 450 13.75 -23.69 4.32
N ARG A 451 13.85 -22.58 3.60
CA ARG A 451 14.91 -22.32 2.63
C ARG A 451 15.74 -21.15 3.09
N GLY A 452 17.05 -21.33 3.02
CA GLY A 452 18.06 -20.35 3.33
C GLY A 452 18.43 -19.55 2.09
N PHE A 453 18.69 -18.29 2.30
CA PHE A 453 19.21 -17.35 1.32
C PHE A 453 20.43 -16.62 1.90
N GLN A 454 21.26 -16.14 0.99
CA GLN A 454 22.43 -15.34 1.29
C GLN A 454 22.23 -14.03 0.52
N ASP A 455 21.91 -12.96 1.26
CA ASP A 455 21.37 -11.73 0.65
C ASP A 455 22.45 -10.73 0.24
N ASN A 456 23.72 -11.05 0.50
CA ASN A 456 24.83 -10.22 0.08
C ASN A 456 24.87 -10.09 -1.45
N THR A 457 24.77 -8.85 -1.93
CA THR A 457 24.81 -8.49 -3.35
C THR A 457 26.22 -8.46 -3.93
N SER A 458 27.24 -8.76 -3.13
CA SER A 458 28.63 -8.79 -3.57
C SER A 458 28.94 -9.95 -4.51
N PRO A 459 29.57 -9.69 -5.67
CA PRO A 459 29.99 -10.74 -6.60
C PRO A 459 31.13 -11.63 -6.06
N ASP A 460 31.74 -11.30 -4.91
CA ASP A 460 32.96 -11.93 -4.40
C ASP A 460 32.71 -13.12 -3.43
N LEU A 461 31.45 -13.44 -3.09
CA LEU A 461 31.08 -14.60 -2.25
C LEU A 461 30.08 -15.53 -2.97
N PRO A 462 30.53 -16.34 -3.94
CA PRO A 462 29.63 -17.26 -4.61
C PRO A 462 29.15 -18.36 -3.63
N ALA A 463 27.85 -18.65 -3.66
CA ALA A 463 27.15 -19.47 -2.66
C ALA A 463 27.67 -20.91 -2.55
N ASP A 464 28.33 -21.41 -3.60
CA ASP A 464 28.95 -22.74 -3.66
C ASP A 464 30.21 -22.87 -2.79
N THR A 465 30.75 -21.76 -2.31
CA THR A 465 31.91 -21.74 -1.39
C THR A 465 31.50 -21.70 0.09
N LEU A 466 30.21 -21.49 0.39
CA LEU A 466 29.70 -21.32 1.76
C LEU A 466 29.26 -22.64 2.37
N THR A 467 29.44 -22.79 3.68
CA THR A 467 28.91 -23.94 4.44
C THR A 467 27.58 -23.56 5.11
N TRP A 468 26.53 -24.31 4.81
CA TRP A 468 25.18 -24.09 5.34
C TRP A 468 24.83 -25.17 6.35
N THR A 469 24.49 -24.77 7.58
CA THR A 469 24.10 -25.71 8.64
C THR A 469 22.77 -25.31 9.24
N TRP A 470 21.88 -26.28 9.37
CA TRP A 470 20.56 -26.11 9.97
C TRP A 470 20.49 -26.78 11.33
N SER A 471 19.90 -26.09 12.29
CA SER A 471 19.66 -26.62 13.64
C SER A 471 18.35 -26.11 14.22
N ILE A 472 17.93 -26.70 15.33
CA ILE A 472 16.86 -26.17 16.19
C ILE A 472 17.48 -25.62 17.47
N ILE A 473 17.07 -24.42 17.88
CA ILE A 473 17.47 -23.83 19.15
C ILE A 473 16.56 -24.39 20.24
N ALA A 474 16.96 -25.51 20.84
CA ALA A 474 16.15 -26.24 21.81
C ALA A 474 15.79 -25.41 23.06
N ALA A 475 16.65 -24.47 23.47
CA ALA A 475 16.39 -23.61 24.63
C ALA A 475 15.20 -22.65 24.41
N ASP A 476 14.96 -22.28 23.15
CA ASP A 476 13.89 -21.34 22.75
C ASP A 476 12.70 -22.08 22.13
N SER A 477 12.74 -23.42 22.08
CA SER A 477 11.73 -24.26 21.44
C SER A 477 10.94 -25.08 22.45
N ALA A 478 9.67 -25.34 22.15
CA ALA A 478 8.78 -26.21 22.92
C ALA A 478 9.20 -27.69 22.89
N GLY A 479 10.09 -28.06 21.97
CA GLY A 479 10.62 -29.40 21.82
C GLY A 479 11.97 -29.42 21.11
N THR A 480 12.38 -30.62 20.71
CA THR A 480 13.66 -30.89 20.04
C THR A 480 13.42 -31.55 18.69
N GLN A 481 14.50 -31.79 17.93
CA GLN A 481 14.42 -32.48 16.64
C GLN A 481 13.81 -33.89 16.74
N ALA A 482 13.88 -34.55 17.90
CA ALA A 482 13.24 -35.85 18.12
C ALA A 482 11.70 -35.81 18.06
N ASN A 483 11.11 -34.61 18.13
CA ASN A 483 9.66 -34.40 18.00
C ASN A 483 9.21 -34.31 16.53
N PHE A 484 10.13 -34.46 15.56
CA PHE A 484 9.80 -34.41 14.14
C PHE A 484 9.62 -35.81 13.57
N ALA A 485 8.54 -36.02 12.83
CA ALA A 485 8.35 -37.21 12.01
C ALA A 485 9.24 -37.18 10.74
N THR A 486 9.62 -35.98 10.29
CA THR A 486 10.55 -35.80 9.18
C THR A 486 11.40 -34.57 9.42
N PHE A 487 12.70 -34.71 9.19
CA PHE A 487 13.67 -33.62 9.12
C PHE A 487 14.69 -33.99 8.05
N LEU A 488 14.49 -33.49 6.84
CA LEU A 488 15.31 -33.83 5.68
C LEU A 488 16.06 -32.59 5.21
N ILE A 489 17.39 -32.68 5.18
CA ILE A 489 18.23 -31.64 4.58
C ILE A 489 18.33 -31.92 3.08
N ALA A 490 18.05 -30.92 2.26
CA ALA A 490 18.17 -31.04 0.81
C ALA A 490 19.64 -31.27 0.39
N PRO A 491 19.89 -31.91 -0.77
CA PRO A 491 21.26 -32.18 -1.22
C PRO A 491 22.11 -30.92 -1.44
N ASP A 492 21.48 -29.78 -1.77
CA ASP A 492 22.14 -28.48 -1.90
C ASP A 492 22.37 -27.78 -0.55
N THR A 493 21.90 -28.37 0.56
CA THR A 493 21.96 -27.85 1.94
C THR A 493 21.26 -26.51 2.20
N HIS A 494 20.74 -25.88 1.14
CA HIS A 494 20.05 -24.60 1.23
C HIS A 494 18.65 -24.72 1.79
N SER A 495 18.11 -25.94 1.96
CA SER A 495 16.78 -26.11 2.52
C SER A 495 16.62 -27.34 3.39
N ILE A 496 15.64 -27.27 4.29
CA ILE A 496 15.19 -28.39 5.10
C ILE A 496 13.68 -28.58 4.96
N SER A 497 13.23 -29.82 4.80
CA SER A 497 11.82 -30.20 4.83
C SER A 497 11.48 -30.88 6.15
N ILE A 498 10.44 -30.37 6.82
CA ILE A 498 10.09 -30.73 8.19
C ILE A 498 8.63 -31.14 8.26
N ARG A 499 8.35 -32.16 9.08
CA ARG A 499 7.01 -32.56 9.51
C ARG A 499 7.03 -32.90 10.99
N PHE A 500 6.12 -32.31 11.77
CA PHE A 500 5.98 -32.62 13.19
C PHE A 500 5.38 -34.01 13.41
N ALA A 501 5.86 -34.73 14.43
CA ALA A 501 5.18 -35.93 14.89
C ALA A 501 3.86 -35.58 15.58
N THR A 502 2.89 -36.49 15.56
CA THR A 502 1.60 -36.29 16.23
C THR A 502 1.72 -36.14 17.76
N SER A 503 2.81 -36.62 18.34
CA SER A 503 3.15 -36.52 19.77
C SER A 503 4.03 -35.31 20.12
N ALA A 504 4.33 -34.43 19.16
CA ALA A 504 5.14 -33.25 19.43
C ALA A 504 4.42 -32.31 20.44
N PRO A 505 5.13 -31.67 21.37
CA PRO A 505 4.57 -30.62 22.20
C PRO A 505 4.09 -29.43 21.37
N THR A 506 2.87 -28.94 21.64
CA THR A 506 2.36 -27.67 21.09
C THR A 506 3.22 -26.50 21.57
N GLY A 507 3.58 -25.58 20.66
CA GLY A 507 4.35 -24.38 20.98
C GLY A 507 5.25 -23.92 19.84
N ASP A 508 6.10 -22.94 20.14
CA ASP A 508 7.07 -22.39 19.20
C ASP A 508 8.29 -23.31 19.05
N TYR A 509 8.77 -23.48 17.82
CA TYR A 509 10.02 -24.16 17.47
C TYR A 509 10.87 -23.18 16.67
N VAL A 510 12.05 -22.86 17.17
CA VAL A 510 12.96 -21.86 16.59
C VAL A 510 14.05 -22.58 15.82
N PHE A 511 14.00 -22.46 14.50
CA PHE A 511 15.01 -23.01 13.60
C PHE A 511 16.10 -21.98 13.37
N GLN A 512 17.35 -22.43 13.28
CA GLN A 512 18.48 -21.60 12.98
C GLN A 512 19.16 -22.11 11.70
N LEU A 513 19.43 -21.17 10.81
CA LEU A 513 20.38 -21.34 9.71
C LEU A 513 21.67 -20.64 10.10
N ALA A 514 22.80 -21.33 10.03
CA ALA A 514 24.11 -20.72 10.10
C ALA A 514 24.81 -20.87 8.75
N ILE A 515 25.31 -19.77 8.20
CA ILE A 515 26.13 -19.72 7.00
C ILE A 515 27.55 -19.35 7.43
N THR A 516 28.53 -20.13 7.01
CA THR A 516 29.94 -19.93 7.34
C THR A 516 30.77 -19.72 6.08
N THR A 517 31.57 -18.67 6.06
CA THR A 517 32.56 -18.42 5.00
C THR A 517 33.78 -19.33 5.15
N PRO A 518 34.35 -19.81 4.03
CA PRO A 518 35.59 -20.57 4.06
C PRO A 518 36.78 -19.66 4.41
N GLY A 519 37.65 -20.10 5.31
CA GLY A 519 38.89 -19.39 5.64
C GLY A 519 39.83 -20.27 6.48
N ASP A 520 41.12 -20.26 6.14
CA ASP A 520 42.12 -21.13 6.77
C ASP A 520 42.49 -20.70 8.22
N ASP A 521 42.20 -19.45 8.64
CA ASP A 521 42.51 -18.97 10.02
C ASP A 521 41.44 -18.06 10.66
N SER A 522 40.33 -17.71 9.98
CA SER A 522 39.24 -16.88 10.56
C SER A 522 37.90 -17.06 9.82
N PRO A 523 37.21 -18.20 9.97
CA PRO A 523 35.87 -18.37 9.42
C PRO A 523 34.87 -17.43 10.09
N ILE A 524 34.01 -16.78 9.31
CA ILE A 524 32.93 -15.94 9.82
C ILE A 524 31.61 -16.68 9.65
N THR A 525 30.93 -16.92 10.77
CA THR A 525 29.59 -17.51 10.80
C THR A 525 28.56 -16.44 11.15
N ARG A 526 27.49 -16.37 10.35
CA ARG A 526 26.30 -15.56 10.65
C ARG A 526 25.09 -16.46 10.69
N THR A 527 24.09 -16.06 11.49
CA THR A 527 22.91 -16.88 11.73
C THR A 527 21.63 -16.12 11.46
N ALA A 528 20.65 -16.79 10.87
CA ALA A 528 19.26 -16.36 10.84
C ALA A 528 18.41 -17.34 11.62
N THR A 529 17.31 -16.86 12.19
CA THR A 529 16.34 -17.69 12.89
C THR A 529 14.95 -17.54 12.30
N PHE A 530 14.18 -18.64 12.30
CA PHE A 530 12.79 -18.63 11.88
C PHE A 530 11.93 -19.44 12.86
N THR A 531 10.80 -18.87 13.27
CA THR A 531 9.92 -19.51 14.26
C THR A 531 8.72 -20.17 13.61
N VAL A 532 8.49 -21.44 13.93
CA VAL A 532 7.30 -22.19 13.53
C VAL A 532 6.51 -22.57 14.78
N HIS A 533 5.24 -22.20 14.84
CA HIS A 533 4.33 -22.59 15.91
C HIS A 533 3.56 -23.86 15.53
N PHE A 534 3.84 -24.94 16.25
CA PHE A 534 3.11 -26.19 16.11
C PHE A 534 1.87 -26.19 17.00
N PHE A 535 0.70 -26.53 16.44
CA PHE A 535 -0.55 -26.60 17.20
C PHE A 535 -1.43 -27.79 16.76
N THR A 536 -2.24 -28.29 17.70
CA THR A 536 -3.15 -29.43 17.48
C THR A 536 -4.63 -29.07 17.67
N GLY A 537 -4.91 -27.89 18.24
CA GLY A 537 -6.26 -27.39 18.51
C GLY A 537 -6.83 -26.53 17.39
N ALA A 538 -7.81 -25.71 17.75
CA ALA A 538 -8.39 -24.70 16.86
C ALA A 538 -7.33 -23.67 16.42
N ASP A 539 -7.50 -23.15 15.22
CA ASP A 539 -6.77 -21.98 14.76
C ASP A 539 -7.26 -20.71 15.47
N THR A 540 -6.45 -19.66 15.42
CA THR A 540 -6.86 -18.33 15.91
C THR A 540 -7.47 -17.56 14.76
N VAL A 541 -8.73 -17.17 14.93
CA VAL A 541 -9.46 -16.35 13.95
C VAL A 541 -9.65 -14.95 14.52
N THR A 542 -9.60 -13.94 13.65
CA THR A 542 -9.95 -12.54 13.97
C THR A 542 -10.90 -12.00 12.90
N VAL A 543 -11.76 -11.05 13.29
CA VAL A 543 -12.58 -10.27 12.34
C VAL A 543 -11.91 -8.91 12.14
N GLU A 544 -11.16 -8.77 11.04
CA GLU A 544 -10.31 -7.62 10.75
C GLU A 544 -11.08 -6.37 10.35
N ALA A 545 -12.17 -6.55 9.60
CA ALA A 545 -13.01 -5.45 9.15
C ALA A 545 -14.46 -5.91 8.97
N VAL A 546 -15.41 -5.03 9.31
CA VAL A 546 -16.82 -5.15 8.95
C VAL A 546 -17.25 -3.79 8.43
N THR A 547 -17.68 -3.73 7.18
CA THR A 547 -18.19 -2.52 6.53
C THR A 547 -19.65 -2.72 6.16
N TRP A 548 -20.51 -1.72 6.40
CA TRP A 548 -21.89 -1.75 5.93
C TRP A 548 -22.30 -0.40 5.34
N THR A 549 -23.01 -0.42 4.22
CA THR A 549 -23.56 0.78 3.57
C THR A 549 -25.05 0.65 3.38
N SER A 550 -25.82 1.69 3.75
CA SER A 550 -27.30 1.69 3.68
C SER A 550 -27.88 1.73 2.26
N SER A 551 -27.06 2.03 1.24
CA SER A 551 -27.51 2.12 -0.15
C SER A 551 -28.01 0.78 -0.70
N GLN A 552 -29.07 0.79 -1.53
CA GLN A 552 -29.62 -0.39 -2.23
C GLN A 552 -30.00 -1.57 -1.32
N SER A 553 -30.72 -1.30 -0.22
CA SER A 553 -31.14 -2.32 0.77
C SER A 553 -29.99 -2.92 1.59
N GLY A 554 -28.87 -2.20 1.72
CA GLY A 554 -27.75 -2.63 2.55
C GLY A 554 -26.71 -3.47 1.80
N THR A 555 -25.43 -3.13 1.91
CA THR A 555 -24.31 -3.96 1.44
C THR A 555 -23.31 -4.15 2.58
N ILE A 556 -23.00 -5.40 2.91
CA ILE A 556 -22.02 -5.77 3.93
C ILE A 556 -20.71 -6.25 3.27
N GLY A 557 -19.58 -5.89 3.87
CA GLY A 557 -18.26 -6.43 3.57
C GLY A 557 -17.60 -6.89 4.87
N VAL A 558 -16.95 -8.06 4.85
CA VAL A 558 -16.34 -8.66 6.03
C VAL A 558 -14.97 -9.22 5.65
N THR A 559 -13.94 -8.86 6.41
CA THR A 559 -12.62 -9.49 6.33
C THR A 559 -12.30 -10.20 7.62
N CYS A 560 -11.84 -11.45 7.51
CA CYS A 560 -11.44 -12.29 8.63
C CYS A 560 -10.06 -12.88 8.37
N ARG A 561 -9.28 -13.11 9.42
CA ARG A 561 -7.94 -13.71 9.32
C ARG A 561 -7.86 -14.96 10.16
N SER A 562 -7.25 -16.00 9.60
CA SER A 562 -6.72 -17.14 10.34
C SER A 562 -5.20 -16.99 10.46
N ASN A 563 -4.62 -17.41 11.58
CA ASN A 563 -3.18 -17.54 11.73
C ASN A 563 -2.59 -18.71 10.91
N TYR A 564 -3.43 -19.60 10.39
CA TYR A 564 -3.01 -20.74 9.57
C TYR A 564 -3.23 -20.44 8.09
N LEU A 565 -2.20 -20.67 7.26
CA LEU A 565 -2.17 -20.17 5.88
C LEU A 565 -2.58 -21.19 4.82
N VAL A 566 -2.89 -22.43 5.22
CA VAL A 566 -3.28 -23.49 4.28
C VAL A 566 -4.79 -23.38 4.02
N ASP A 567 -5.17 -22.56 3.04
CA ASP A 567 -6.57 -22.15 2.81
C ASP A 567 -7.56 -23.32 2.76
N ALA A 568 -7.21 -24.38 2.03
CA ALA A 568 -8.05 -25.57 1.84
C ALA A 568 -8.37 -26.29 3.16
N LYS A 569 -7.53 -26.14 4.18
CA LYS A 569 -7.73 -26.70 5.52
C LYS A 569 -8.46 -25.73 6.43
N VAL A 570 -8.19 -24.42 6.31
CA VAL A 570 -8.87 -23.38 7.11
C VAL A 570 -10.34 -23.37 6.77
N GLY A 571 -10.71 -23.11 5.51
CA GLY A 571 -12.09 -22.88 5.08
C GLY A 571 -12.85 -21.89 5.97
N MET A 572 -13.01 -20.65 5.55
CA MET A 572 -13.67 -19.65 6.39
C MET A 572 -15.17 -19.50 6.08
N GLN A 573 -15.98 -19.39 7.13
CA GLN A 573 -17.40 -19.06 7.05
C GLN A 573 -17.69 -17.78 7.83
N VAL A 574 -18.59 -16.95 7.31
CA VAL A 574 -19.12 -15.77 7.98
C VAL A 574 -20.58 -15.96 8.31
N THR A 575 -21.00 -15.57 9.51
CA THR A 575 -22.40 -15.48 9.89
C THR A 575 -22.76 -14.02 10.14
N TYR A 576 -23.81 -13.54 9.48
CA TYR A 576 -24.29 -12.17 9.55
C TYR A 576 -25.83 -12.15 9.63
N PRO A 577 -26.44 -11.11 10.23
CA PRO A 577 -27.90 -10.97 10.23
C PRO A 577 -28.41 -10.63 8.83
N ALA A 578 -29.49 -11.30 8.41
CA ALA A 578 -30.23 -11.04 7.18
C ALA A 578 -31.73 -10.91 7.49
N ASP A 579 -32.52 -10.52 6.49
CA ASP A 579 -33.96 -10.24 6.61
C ASP A 579 -34.75 -11.42 7.21
N ASP A 580 -34.32 -12.66 6.97
CA ASP A 580 -34.94 -13.91 7.46
C ASP A 580 -34.22 -14.53 8.69
N GLY A 581 -33.34 -13.76 9.35
CA GLY A 581 -32.51 -14.20 10.47
C GLY A 581 -31.03 -14.33 10.13
N ALA A 582 -30.24 -14.96 11.01
CA ALA A 582 -28.80 -15.13 10.80
C ALA A 582 -28.52 -16.06 9.60
N THR A 583 -27.73 -15.57 8.65
CA THR A 583 -27.29 -16.32 7.46
C THR A 583 -25.81 -16.64 7.58
N THR A 584 -25.41 -17.85 7.19
CA THR A 584 -24.00 -18.27 7.11
C THR A 584 -23.58 -18.47 5.65
N ALA A 585 -22.44 -17.90 5.27
CA ALA A 585 -21.87 -18.02 3.93
C ALA A 585 -20.39 -18.39 3.98
N VAL A 586 -19.90 -19.00 2.90
CA VAL A 586 -18.46 -19.28 2.73
C VAL A 586 -17.75 -18.00 2.29
N MET A 587 -16.58 -17.73 2.87
CA MET A 587 -15.71 -16.62 2.46
C MET A 587 -14.67 -17.09 1.44
N ALA A 588 -14.12 -16.17 0.65
CA ALA A 588 -13.01 -16.43 -0.26
C ALA A 588 -11.68 -16.07 0.41
N ALA A 589 -10.64 -16.89 0.26
CA ALA A 589 -9.29 -16.53 0.68
C ALA A 589 -8.77 -15.39 -0.22
N THR A 590 -8.27 -14.30 0.39
CA THR A 590 -8.01 -13.04 -0.32
C THR A 590 -6.77 -12.33 0.22
N PRO A 591 -5.63 -12.36 -0.49
CA PRO A 591 -5.33 -13.29 -1.59
C PRO A 591 -5.16 -14.73 -1.06
N PRO A 592 -5.22 -15.76 -1.92
CA PRO A 592 -4.97 -17.14 -1.50
C PRO A 592 -3.61 -17.29 -0.79
N GLY A 593 -3.60 -18.02 0.32
CA GLY A 593 -2.42 -18.29 1.13
C GLY A 593 -2.03 -17.18 2.11
N SER A 594 -2.76 -16.06 2.15
CA SER A 594 -2.45 -14.95 3.07
C SER A 594 -3.01 -15.14 4.48
N GLY A 595 -3.85 -16.17 4.68
CA GLY A 595 -4.65 -16.35 5.89
C GLY A 595 -5.80 -15.35 6.02
N ALA A 596 -5.90 -14.35 5.13
CA ALA A 596 -7.01 -13.41 5.07
C ALA A 596 -8.14 -13.94 4.17
N TRP A 597 -9.37 -13.63 4.55
CA TRP A 597 -10.59 -14.10 3.92
C TRP A 597 -11.56 -12.94 3.79
N SER A 598 -12.12 -12.74 2.62
CA SER A 598 -13.10 -11.68 2.35
C SER A 598 -14.45 -12.25 1.95
N PHE A 599 -15.50 -11.54 2.37
CA PHE A 599 -16.86 -11.79 1.96
C PHE A 599 -17.58 -10.46 1.74
N SER A 600 -18.46 -10.40 0.75
CA SER A 600 -19.38 -9.28 0.61
C SER A 600 -20.66 -9.71 -0.08
N THR A 601 -21.78 -9.13 0.36
CA THR A 601 -23.08 -9.33 -0.27
C THR A 601 -24.00 -8.13 -0.05
N ARG A 602 -25.06 -8.08 -0.85
CA ARG A 602 -26.10 -7.04 -0.84
C ARG A 602 -27.41 -7.55 -0.23
N ARG A 603 -28.35 -6.64 0.01
CA ARG A 603 -29.66 -6.91 0.63
C ARG A 603 -29.47 -7.50 2.02
N VAL A 604 -28.77 -6.73 2.85
CA VAL A 604 -28.43 -7.11 4.21
C VAL A 604 -28.84 -5.98 5.12
N ASP A 605 -29.77 -6.27 6.03
CA ASP A 605 -30.10 -5.38 7.14
C ASP A 605 -28.86 -4.91 7.91
N ARG A 606 -28.98 -3.78 8.59
CA ARG A 606 -27.87 -3.20 9.37
C ARG A 606 -27.34 -4.27 10.36
N PRO A 607 -26.05 -4.66 10.25
CA PRO A 607 -25.56 -5.77 11.03
C PRO A 607 -25.32 -5.38 12.49
N GLY A 608 -25.85 -6.19 13.42
CA GLY A 608 -25.52 -6.14 14.84
C GLY A 608 -24.15 -6.77 15.09
N VAL A 609 -24.10 -8.09 15.20
CA VAL A 609 -22.86 -8.86 15.40
C VAL A 609 -22.61 -9.76 14.19
N VAL A 610 -21.38 -9.72 13.68
CA VAL A 610 -20.86 -10.63 12.65
C VAL A 610 -19.92 -11.61 13.32
N SER A 611 -19.94 -12.88 12.88
CA SER A 611 -18.97 -13.88 13.32
C SER A 611 -18.26 -14.56 12.16
N CYS A 612 -16.99 -14.90 12.38
CA CYS A 612 -16.20 -15.69 11.45
C CYS A 612 -15.76 -16.98 12.12
N ARG A 613 -15.96 -18.09 11.42
CA ARG A 613 -15.65 -19.43 11.88
C ARG A 613 -14.82 -20.17 10.84
N SER A 614 -13.68 -20.68 11.28
CA SER A 614 -12.83 -21.58 10.52
C SER A 614 -13.31 -23.03 10.66
N LEU A 615 -13.13 -23.86 9.63
CA LEU A 615 -13.37 -25.31 9.70
C LEU A 615 -12.41 -26.00 10.69
N LEU A 616 -11.31 -25.35 11.06
CA LEU A 616 -10.40 -25.83 12.10
C LEU A 616 -10.90 -25.53 13.52
N GLY A 617 -12.00 -24.78 13.66
CA GLY A 617 -12.68 -24.55 14.93
C GLY A 617 -12.48 -23.16 15.53
N GLY A 618 -11.60 -22.32 14.96
CA GLY A 618 -11.43 -20.94 15.39
C GLY A 618 -12.71 -20.13 15.17
N LEU A 619 -13.01 -19.21 16.10
CA LEU A 619 -14.19 -18.37 16.08
C LEU A 619 -13.85 -16.97 16.58
N ALA A 620 -14.31 -15.95 15.86
CA ALA A 620 -14.27 -14.57 16.30
C ALA A 620 -15.58 -13.85 15.98
N THR A 621 -15.85 -12.79 16.74
CA THR A 621 -17.02 -11.93 16.51
C THR A 621 -16.62 -10.47 16.53
N ARG A 622 -17.38 -9.64 15.81
CA ARG A 622 -17.24 -8.18 15.83
C ARG A 622 -18.58 -7.52 15.54
N THR A 623 -18.85 -6.42 16.23
CA THR A 623 -20.03 -5.60 15.94
C THR A 623 -19.84 -4.85 14.62
N GLY A 624 -20.85 -4.82 13.76
CA GLY A 624 -20.79 -4.05 12.52
C GLY A 624 -20.80 -2.54 12.81
N THR A 625 -19.90 -1.79 12.18
CA THR A 625 -19.96 -0.32 12.15
C THR A 625 -20.66 0.14 10.87
N THR A 626 -21.24 1.33 10.86
CA THR A 626 -22.13 1.79 9.78
C THR A 626 -21.57 3.00 9.08
N ALA A 627 -21.17 2.84 7.81
CA ALA A 627 -20.85 3.95 6.91
C ALA A 627 -22.11 4.72 6.50
#